data_AF-A0A925XI51-F1
#
_entry.id   AF-A0A925XI51-F1
#
_cell.length_a   1.000
_cell.length_b   1.000
_cell.length_c   1.000
_cell.angle_alpha   90.00
_cell.angle_beta   90.00
_cell.angle_gamma   90.00
#
_symmetry.space_group_name_H-M   'P 1'
#
loop_
_entity.id
_entity.type
_entity.pdbx_description
1 polymer ?
#
loop_
_entity_poly.entity_id
_entity_poly.type
_entity_poly.pdbx_seq_one_letter_code
_entity_poly.pdbx_strand_id
1 'polypeptide(L)'
;GVAAAVTQLLSDPRTRQRINRFHSMWLGYDKLSREGLFGLMRQETSALLERVIFDEQRPWLDVLTSEETFVTPELATHYGLPSPGPAPGWVKYAGSGRLGLLSQGTFLSAMAKFGDSSPTQRGRLVRTRLFCQAIPLPPPTLMVNVDEPPKAADPNGCKRERYYMAKDPACSACHTLMDPIGFGLEKYDPTGLYRTTEPGRPDCPIDGQGDFQGLGAFNGPGELAQLAVTSGLVEPCVASQLYRFAVGRTDLDDHDDAILTRLSAEAAGAGGLQLQKLILAYVSSNAFLYRREENQL
;
A
#
# COMPACT_ATOMS: atom_id res chain seq x y z
N GLY A 1 -24.21 -12.39 -23.14
CA GLY A 1 -22.94 -13.14 -23.00
C GLY A 1 -22.26 -12.76 -21.70
N VAL A 2 -21.16 -13.42 -21.33
CA VAL A 2 -20.45 -13.23 -20.05
C VAL A 2 -20.12 -11.76 -19.79
N ALA A 3 -19.55 -11.05 -20.76
CA ALA A 3 -19.21 -9.63 -20.63
C ALA A 3 -20.38 -8.73 -20.18
N ALA A 4 -21.59 -8.96 -20.71
CA ALA A 4 -22.78 -8.18 -20.32
C ALA A 4 -23.20 -8.45 -18.86
N ALA A 5 -23.08 -9.71 -18.41
CA ALA A 5 -23.34 -10.07 -17.02
C ALA A 5 -22.30 -9.44 -16.07
N VAL A 6 -21.02 -9.39 -16.49
CA VAL A 6 -19.97 -8.72 -15.71
C VAL A 6 -20.23 -7.23 -15.57
N THR A 7 -20.60 -6.54 -16.65
CA THR A 7 -20.97 -5.12 -16.59
C THR A 7 -22.13 -4.87 -15.62
N GLN A 8 -23.14 -5.74 -15.60
CA GLN A 8 -24.24 -5.66 -14.64
C GLN A 8 -23.79 -5.91 -13.20
N LEU A 9 -22.86 -6.85 -12.98
CA LEU A 9 -22.32 -7.10 -11.64
C LEU A 9 -21.40 -5.97 -11.18
N LEU A 10 -20.65 -5.34 -12.08
CA LEU A 10 -19.78 -4.21 -11.77
C LEU A 10 -20.57 -2.98 -11.28
N SER A 11 -21.83 -2.82 -11.70
CA SER A 11 -22.72 -1.76 -11.20
C SER A 11 -23.42 -2.09 -9.89
N ASP A 12 -23.33 -3.34 -9.40
CA ASP A 12 -23.93 -3.74 -8.12
C ASP A 12 -23.15 -3.12 -6.94
N PRO A 13 -23.83 -2.50 -5.95
CA PRO A 13 -23.17 -1.93 -4.76
C PRO A 13 -22.28 -2.92 -3.99
N ARG A 14 -22.58 -4.22 -4.05
CA ARG A 14 -21.75 -5.27 -3.43
C ARG A 14 -20.36 -5.36 -4.05
N THR A 15 -20.19 -4.97 -5.31
CA THR A 15 -18.89 -4.96 -5.98
C THR A 15 -17.93 -3.96 -5.33
N ARG A 16 -18.40 -2.76 -4.97
CA ARG A 16 -17.60 -1.78 -4.22
C ARG A 16 -17.09 -2.37 -2.90
N GLN A 17 -17.94 -3.09 -2.16
CA GLN A 17 -17.54 -3.76 -0.92
C GLN A 17 -16.46 -4.83 -1.16
N ARG A 18 -16.55 -5.60 -2.26
CA ARG A 18 -15.55 -6.62 -2.61
C ARG A 18 -14.21 -6.00 -3.01
N ILE A 19 -14.24 -4.91 -3.77
CA ILE A 19 -13.03 -4.17 -4.16
C ILE A 19 -12.36 -3.52 -2.95
N ASN A 20 -13.13 -2.92 -2.03
CA ASN A 20 -12.59 -2.44 -0.76
C ASN A 20 -11.96 -3.57 0.06
N ARG A 21 -12.60 -4.74 0.12
CA ARG A 21 -12.04 -5.91 0.81
C ARG A 21 -10.72 -6.36 0.18
N PHE A 22 -10.67 -6.48 -1.15
CA PHE A 22 -9.44 -6.79 -1.88
C PHE A 22 -8.30 -5.86 -1.49
N HIS A 23 -8.50 -4.54 -1.59
CA HIS A 23 -7.47 -3.56 -1.23
C HIS A 23 -7.09 -3.63 0.25
N SER A 24 -8.04 -3.92 1.15
CA SER A 24 -7.75 -4.05 2.58
C SER A 24 -6.83 -5.22 2.89
N MET A 25 -7.05 -6.37 2.25
CA MET A 25 -6.20 -7.55 2.43
C MET A 25 -4.85 -7.35 1.75
N TRP A 26 -4.87 -6.80 0.54
CA TRP A 26 -3.67 -6.51 -0.22
C TRP A 26 -2.77 -5.51 0.51
N LEU A 27 -3.29 -4.39 1.01
CA LEU A 27 -2.48 -3.37 1.69
C LEU A 27 -2.35 -3.62 3.20
N GLY A 28 -3.00 -4.66 3.72
CA GLY A 28 -2.81 -5.17 5.08
C GLY A 28 -3.57 -4.38 6.15
N TYR A 29 -4.34 -3.37 5.76
CA TYR A 29 -5.15 -2.60 6.69
C TYR A 29 -6.43 -3.37 7.09
N ASP A 30 -6.71 -4.56 6.55
CA ASP A 30 -7.79 -5.44 7.02
C ASP A 30 -7.65 -5.81 8.51
N LYS A 31 -6.42 -5.80 9.04
CA LYS A 31 -6.11 -6.06 10.45
C LYS A 31 -6.40 -4.89 11.39
N LEU A 32 -6.58 -3.68 10.86
CA LEU A 32 -6.90 -2.51 11.67
C LEU A 32 -8.35 -2.57 12.17
N SER A 33 -8.60 -1.98 13.34
CA SER A 33 -9.95 -1.84 13.89
C SER A 33 -10.90 -1.19 12.87
N ARG A 34 -12.17 -1.61 12.91
CA ARG A 34 -13.25 -1.04 12.11
C ARG A 34 -13.93 0.15 12.80
N GLU A 35 -13.54 0.43 14.03
CA GLU A 35 -14.15 1.44 14.90
C GLU A 35 -13.16 2.55 15.24
N GLY A 36 -13.69 3.64 15.80
CA GLY A 36 -12.93 4.82 16.20
C GLY A 36 -12.11 5.39 15.05
N LEU A 37 -10.94 5.93 15.39
CA LEU A 37 -10.04 6.57 14.43
C LEU A 37 -9.70 5.69 13.22
N PHE A 38 -9.42 4.39 13.42
CA PHE A 38 -9.13 3.48 12.32
C PHE A 38 -10.35 3.24 11.43
N GLY A 39 -11.57 3.21 11.99
CA GLY A 39 -12.81 3.20 11.20
C GLY A 39 -12.91 4.40 10.26
N LEU A 40 -12.55 5.59 10.75
CA LEU A 40 -12.53 6.82 9.94
C LEU A 40 -11.48 6.76 8.83
N MET A 41 -10.27 6.27 9.12
CA MET A 41 -9.22 6.08 8.12
C MET A 41 -9.66 5.08 7.04
N ARG A 42 -10.37 4.02 7.41
CA ARG A 42 -10.91 3.06 6.43
C ARG A 42 -11.94 3.70 5.52
N GLN A 43 -12.79 4.58 6.07
CA GLN A 43 -13.75 5.35 5.28
C GLN A 43 -13.03 6.27 4.28
N GLU A 44 -11.98 6.97 4.72
CA GLU A 44 -11.09 7.77 3.87
C GLU A 44 -10.55 6.94 2.69
N THR A 45 -9.96 5.78 2.96
CA THR A 45 -9.39 4.92 1.91
C THR A 45 -10.44 4.36 0.97
N SER A 46 -11.58 3.90 1.50
CA SER A 46 -12.66 3.39 0.66
C SER A 46 -13.24 4.47 -0.25
N ALA A 47 -13.41 5.70 0.24
CA ALA A 47 -13.89 6.81 -0.59
C ALA A 47 -12.93 7.14 -1.74
N LEU A 48 -11.61 7.12 -1.49
CA LEU A 48 -10.60 7.32 -2.54
C LEU A 48 -10.60 6.21 -3.58
N LEU A 49 -10.59 4.96 -3.14
CA LEU A 49 -10.65 3.82 -4.05
C LEU A 49 -11.93 3.86 -4.89
N GLU A 50 -13.07 4.15 -4.27
CA GLU A 50 -14.36 4.20 -4.96
C GLU A 50 -14.44 5.33 -5.97
N ARG A 51 -13.98 6.54 -5.60
CA ARG A 51 -13.90 7.68 -6.51
C ARG A 51 -13.08 7.32 -7.75
N VAL A 52 -11.84 6.87 -7.56
CA VAL A 52 -10.92 6.62 -8.68
C VAL A 52 -11.42 5.46 -9.55
N ILE A 53 -11.83 4.35 -8.93
CA ILE A 53 -12.15 3.12 -9.66
C ILE A 53 -13.55 3.17 -10.27
N PHE A 54 -14.54 3.72 -9.58
CA PHE A 54 -15.95 3.63 -9.97
C PHE A 54 -16.56 4.94 -10.45
N ASP A 55 -16.31 6.03 -9.75
CA ASP A 55 -16.98 7.30 -10.07
C ASP A 55 -16.30 7.99 -11.26
N GLU A 56 -14.96 8.01 -11.26
CA GLU A 56 -14.14 8.64 -12.31
C GLU A 56 -13.60 7.64 -13.34
N GLN A 57 -13.58 6.33 -13.01
CA GLN A 57 -13.08 5.25 -13.87
C GLN A 57 -11.66 5.52 -14.40
N ARG A 58 -10.81 6.04 -13.52
CA ARG A 58 -9.43 6.44 -13.81
C ARG A 58 -8.43 5.27 -13.66
N PRO A 59 -7.21 5.40 -14.22
CA PRO A 59 -6.11 4.49 -13.91
C PRO A 59 -5.93 4.29 -12.41
N TRP A 60 -5.64 3.05 -11.99
CA TRP A 60 -5.51 2.73 -10.57
C TRP A 60 -4.42 3.56 -9.88
N LEU A 61 -3.33 3.87 -10.58
CA LEU A 61 -2.22 4.67 -10.03
C LEU A 61 -2.65 6.05 -9.53
N ASP A 62 -3.79 6.58 -9.97
CA ASP A 62 -4.28 7.89 -9.51
C ASP A 62 -4.69 7.90 -8.03
N VAL A 63 -4.89 6.72 -7.42
CA VAL A 63 -5.04 6.63 -5.96
C VAL A 63 -3.77 7.07 -5.23
N LEU A 64 -2.58 6.97 -5.86
CA LEU A 64 -1.31 7.31 -5.25
C LEU A 64 -1.02 8.81 -5.28
N THR A 65 -1.60 9.54 -6.23
CA THR A 65 -1.26 10.94 -6.52
C THR A 65 -2.41 11.91 -6.30
N SER A 66 -3.51 11.47 -5.66
CA SER A 66 -4.63 12.35 -5.34
C SER A 66 -4.20 13.51 -4.42
N GLU A 67 -4.52 14.75 -4.81
CA GLU A 67 -4.23 15.98 -4.05
C GLU A 67 -5.31 16.30 -2.99
N GLU A 68 -6.37 15.50 -2.96
CA GLU A 68 -7.49 15.61 -2.04
C GLU A 68 -7.68 14.31 -1.26
N THR A 69 -8.36 14.41 -0.12
CA THR A 69 -8.77 13.25 0.66
C THR A 69 -10.17 13.43 1.19
N PHE A 70 -10.84 12.31 1.46
CA PHE A 70 -12.13 12.27 2.09
C PHE A 70 -11.96 12.11 3.59
N VAL A 71 -12.47 13.06 4.37
CA VAL A 71 -12.29 13.08 5.82
C VAL A 71 -13.61 13.39 6.51
N THR A 72 -13.75 12.85 7.71
CA THR A 72 -14.73 13.34 8.68
C THR A 72 -14.16 14.57 9.41
N PRO A 73 -14.98 15.37 10.13
CA PRO A 73 -14.46 16.48 10.93
C PRO A 73 -13.44 16.03 11.98
N GLU A 74 -13.64 14.86 12.57
CA GLU A 74 -12.71 14.24 13.51
C GLU A 74 -11.38 13.85 12.84
N LEU A 75 -11.43 13.18 11.69
CA LEU A 75 -10.21 12.77 10.97
C LEU A 75 -9.43 13.98 10.42
N ALA A 76 -10.13 15.02 9.96
CA ALA A 76 -9.52 16.28 9.55
C ALA A 76 -8.75 16.92 10.71
N THR A 77 -9.35 16.94 11.90
CA THR A 77 -8.70 17.44 13.13
C THR A 77 -7.48 16.59 13.48
N HIS A 78 -7.59 15.26 13.45
CA HIS A 78 -6.46 14.34 13.69
C HIS A 78 -5.29 14.60 12.74
N TYR A 79 -5.55 14.83 11.45
CA TYR A 79 -4.48 15.09 10.48
C TYR A 79 -4.00 16.53 10.43
N GLY A 80 -4.70 17.48 11.06
CA GLY A 80 -4.44 18.91 10.89
C GLY A 80 -4.81 19.43 9.48
N LEU A 81 -5.82 18.84 8.85
CA LEU A 81 -6.34 19.24 7.54
C LEU A 81 -7.51 20.23 7.67
N PRO A 82 -7.86 20.96 6.58
CA PRO A 82 -9.06 21.78 6.56
C PRO A 82 -10.31 20.98 6.95
N SER A 83 -11.23 21.63 7.66
CA SER A 83 -12.51 21.01 8.03
C SER A 83 -13.39 20.80 6.78
N PRO A 84 -14.04 19.63 6.61
CA PRO A 84 -15.05 19.40 5.58
C PRO A 84 -16.41 20.04 5.90
N GLY A 85 -16.53 20.77 7.02
CA GLY A 85 -17.81 21.24 7.57
C GLY A 85 -18.40 20.25 8.58
N PRO A 86 -19.74 20.19 8.75
CA PRO A 86 -20.38 19.35 9.76
C PRO A 86 -20.49 17.86 9.39
N ALA A 87 -20.25 17.52 8.12
CA ALA A 87 -20.36 16.17 7.59
C ALA A 87 -19.06 15.74 6.89
N PRO A 88 -18.84 14.42 6.69
CA PRO A 88 -17.69 13.95 5.93
C PRO A 88 -17.68 14.50 4.51
N GLY A 89 -16.50 14.83 4.01
CA GLY A 89 -16.35 15.48 2.71
C GLY A 89 -14.92 15.48 2.20
N TRP A 90 -14.77 15.95 0.97
CA TRP A 90 -13.48 16.05 0.30
C TRP A 90 -12.79 17.37 0.62
N VAL A 91 -11.51 17.30 0.97
CA VAL A 91 -10.67 18.46 1.25
C VAL A 91 -9.31 18.30 0.58
N LYS A 92 -8.68 19.42 0.23
CA LYS A 92 -7.31 19.44 -0.29
C LYS A 92 -6.31 19.15 0.83
N TYR A 93 -5.23 18.44 0.51
CA TYR A 93 -4.11 18.24 1.44
C TYR A 93 -3.38 19.55 1.81
N ALA A 94 -3.55 20.62 1.02
CA ALA A 94 -3.16 22.00 1.35
C ALA A 94 -1.72 22.17 1.88
N GLY A 95 -0.75 21.48 1.28
CA GLY A 95 0.66 21.60 1.67
C GLY A 95 1.05 20.82 2.93
N SER A 96 0.18 19.94 3.44
CA SER A 96 0.47 19.07 4.60
C SER A 96 1.57 18.03 4.41
N GLY A 97 2.17 17.94 3.21
CA GLY A 97 3.12 16.88 2.84
C GLY A 97 2.46 15.52 2.61
N ARG A 98 1.13 15.46 2.60
CA ARG A 98 0.33 14.29 2.21
C ARG A 98 0.00 14.33 0.72
N LEU A 99 -0.09 13.15 0.12
CA LEU A 99 -0.47 12.92 -1.26
C LEU A 99 -0.93 11.47 -1.40
N GLY A 100 -2.16 11.29 -1.90
CA GLY A 100 -2.77 10.00 -2.16
C GLY A 100 -2.67 8.94 -1.05
N LEU A 101 -2.88 7.70 -1.45
CA LEU A 101 -3.07 6.53 -0.61
C LEU A 101 -1.90 6.25 0.35
N LEU A 102 -0.65 6.46 -0.09
CA LEU A 102 0.53 6.15 0.73
C LEU A 102 0.66 7.09 1.94
N SER A 103 -0.03 8.23 1.91
CA SER A 103 -0.09 9.20 3.01
C SER A 103 -1.30 9.03 3.92
N GLN A 104 -2.22 8.10 3.61
CA GLN A 104 -3.40 7.84 4.43
C GLN A 104 -3.07 7.00 5.66
N GLY A 105 -3.86 7.20 6.72
CA GLY A 105 -3.66 6.53 8.00
C GLY A 105 -3.77 5.01 7.92
N THR A 106 -4.60 4.45 7.03
CA THR A 106 -4.67 2.98 6.83
C THR A 106 -3.34 2.40 6.36
N PHE A 107 -2.68 3.04 5.40
CA PHE A 107 -1.40 2.59 4.87
C PHE A 107 -0.29 2.75 5.90
N LEU A 108 -0.21 3.93 6.52
CA LEU A 108 0.82 4.26 7.52
C LEU A 108 0.69 3.39 8.78
N SER A 109 -0.52 2.96 9.15
CA SER A 109 -0.78 2.17 10.36
C SER A 109 -0.77 0.66 10.13
N ALA A 110 -0.89 0.18 8.87
CA ALA A 110 -1.09 -1.25 8.56
C ALA A 110 -0.01 -2.18 9.13
N MET A 111 1.20 -1.66 9.32
CA MET A 111 2.37 -2.41 9.80
C MET A 111 2.84 -1.97 11.19
N ALA A 112 2.06 -1.11 11.87
CA ALA A 112 2.36 -0.71 13.25
C ALA A 112 2.33 -1.93 14.17
N LYS A 113 3.32 -2.00 15.08
CA LYS A 113 3.48 -3.11 16.02
C LYS A 113 4.19 -2.63 17.27
N PHE A 114 3.86 -3.24 18.41
CA PHE A 114 4.48 -2.92 19.71
C PHE A 114 4.34 -1.44 20.11
N GLY A 115 3.26 -0.77 19.68
CA GLY A 115 3.08 0.67 19.90
C GLY A 115 4.01 1.56 19.06
N ASP A 116 4.72 1.00 18.09
CA ASP A 116 5.65 1.72 17.20
C ASP A 116 5.28 1.53 15.71
N SER A 117 5.76 2.43 14.87
CA SER A 117 5.43 2.49 13.44
C SER A 117 6.12 1.38 12.63
N SER A 118 7.14 0.73 13.20
CA SER A 118 7.87 -0.40 12.59
C SER A 118 8.39 -0.10 11.17
N PRO A 119 9.42 0.77 11.01
CA PRO A 119 9.89 1.21 9.69
C PRO A 119 10.25 0.05 8.77
N THR A 120 10.95 -0.98 9.27
CA THR A 120 11.27 -2.19 8.50
C THR A 120 10.02 -2.85 7.90
N GLN A 121 8.92 -2.95 8.66
CA GLN A 121 7.68 -3.56 8.17
C GLN A 121 6.93 -2.66 7.19
N ARG A 122 6.96 -1.33 7.38
CA ARG A 122 6.45 -0.38 6.37
C ARG A 122 7.22 -0.50 5.04
N GLY A 123 8.55 -0.54 5.09
CA GLY A 123 9.38 -0.73 3.91
C GLY A 123 9.15 -2.08 3.22
N ARG A 124 9.01 -3.15 4.02
CA ARG A 124 8.61 -4.48 3.54
C ARG A 124 7.26 -4.44 2.82
N LEU A 125 6.25 -3.77 3.40
CA LEU A 125 4.94 -3.62 2.78
C LEU A 125 5.07 -2.95 1.42
N VAL A 126 5.77 -1.81 1.34
CA VAL A 126 5.98 -1.10 0.07
C VAL A 126 6.63 -2.04 -0.95
N ARG A 127 7.80 -2.62 -0.64
CA ARG A 127 8.55 -3.44 -1.59
C ARG A 127 7.81 -4.70 -2.04
N THR A 128 7.20 -5.43 -1.10
CA THR A 128 6.56 -6.72 -1.40
C THR A 128 5.14 -6.57 -1.92
N ARG A 129 4.37 -5.59 -1.42
CA ARG A 129 2.95 -5.47 -1.75
C ARG A 129 2.68 -4.45 -2.83
N LEU A 130 3.40 -3.31 -2.86
CA LEU A 130 3.21 -2.29 -3.89
C LEU A 130 4.04 -2.56 -5.15
N PHE A 131 5.24 -3.12 -5.00
CA PHE A 131 6.16 -3.39 -6.12
C PHE A 131 6.30 -4.88 -6.47
N CYS A 132 5.66 -5.78 -5.71
CA CYS A 132 5.75 -7.23 -5.92
C CYS A 132 7.20 -7.78 -5.95
N GLN A 133 8.13 -7.07 -5.32
CA GLN A 133 9.54 -7.47 -5.26
C GLN A 133 9.78 -8.39 -4.07
N ALA A 134 10.45 -9.52 -4.34
CA ALA A 134 10.87 -10.44 -3.31
C ALA A 134 11.95 -9.81 -2.42
N ILE A 135 11.96 -10.23 -1.16
CA ILE A 135 13.02 -9.93 -0.20
C ILE A 135 13.59 -11.30 0.20
N PRO A 136 14.91 -11.49 0.11
CA PRO A 136 15.51 -12.77 0.45
C PRO A 136 15.15 -13.14 1.90
N LEU A 137 14.91 -14.42 2.15
CA LEU A 137 14.73 -14.88 3.53
C LEU A 137 16.10 -14.86 4.24
N PRO A 138 16.15 -14.41 5.50
CA PRO A 138 17.38 -14.53 6.28
C PRO A 138 17.75 -16.02 6.45
N PRO A 139 19.04 -16.36 6.53
CA PRO A 139 19.46 -17.71 6.88
C PRO A 139 18.81 -18.18 8.19
N PRO A 140 18.35 -19.45 8.29
CA PRO A 140 17.72 -19.97 9.51
C PRO A 140 18.58 -19.81 10.78
N THR A 141 19.91 -19.81 10.61
CA THR A 141 20.90 -19.61 11.68
C THR A 141 20.79 -18.25 12.38
N LEU A 142 20.17 -17.24 11.75
CA LEU A 142 19.94 -15.93 12.38
C LEU A 142 18.77 -15.93 13.38
N MET A 143 17.92 -16.97 13.36
CA MET A 143 16.78 -17.12 14.27
C MET A 143 15.92 -15.84 14.39
N VAL A 144 15.66 -15.18 13.26
CA VAL A 144 14.92 -13.91 13.23
C VAL A 144 13.49 -14.12 13.71
N ASN A 145 13.08 -13.40 14.77
CA ASN A 145 11.71 -13.37 15.26
C ASN A 145 11.09 -11.99 15.04
N VAL A 146 10.14 -11.90 14.09
CA VAL A 146 9.41 -10.65 13.80
C VAL A 146 8.28 -10.36 14.78
N ASP A 147 7.98 -11.29 15.69
CA ASP A 147 6.98 -11.18 16.75
C ASP A 147 7.55 -10.67 18.08
N GLU A 148 8.84 -10.33 18.11
CA GLU A 148 9.48 -9.64 19.21
C GLU A 148 9.81 -8.18 18.86
N PRO A 149 9.74 -7.26 19.82
CA PRO A 149 10.23 -5.90 19.62
C PRO A 149 11.74 -5.93 19.35
N PRO A 150 12.22 -5.15 18.37
CA PRO A 150 13.64 -5.09 18.06
C PRO A 150 14.45 -4.66 19.29
N LYS A 151 15.56 -5.38 19.55
CA LYS A 151 16.53 -5.01 20.58
C LYS A 151 17.34 -3.82 20.07
N ALA A 152 17.21 -2.68 20.74
CA ALA A 152 17.95 -1.49 20.38
C ALA A 152 19.46 -1.73 20.52
N ALA A 153 20.23 -1.42 19.47
CA ALA A 153 21.70 -1.46 19.53
C ALA A 153 22.25 -0.43 20.54
N ASP A 154 21.63 0.75 20.58
CA ASP A 154 21.85 1.78 21.59
C ASP A 154 20.49 2.22 22.18
N PRO A 155 20.17 1.86 23.43
CA PRO A 155 18.91 2.25 24.06
C PRO A 155 18.65 3.76 24.13
N ASN A 156 19.72 4.58 24.08
CA ASN A 156 19.63 6.04 24.15
C ASN A 156 19.62 6.70 22.76
N GLY A 157 19.97 5.96 21.71
CA GLY A 157 20.00 6.47 20.35
C GLY A 157 18.62 6.86 19.81
N CYS A 158 18.62 7.70 18.78
CA CYS A 158 17.40 7.94 18.01
C CYS A 158 17.04 6.68 17.21
N LYS A 159 15.83 6.65 16.67
CA LYS A 159 15.19 5.47 16.10
C LYS A 159 15.99 4.87 14.96
N ARG A 160 16.62 5.71 14.14
CA ARG A 160 17.47 5.26 13.05
C ARG A 160 18.69 4.51 13.59
N GLU A 161 19.33 4.99 14.65
CA GLU A 161 20.42 4.30 15.33
C GLU A 161 19.96 2.99 15.98
N ARG A 162 18.74 2.99 16.55
CA ARG A 162 18.17 1.81 17.22
C ARG A 162 17.76 0.69 16.28
N TYR A 163 17.22 1.01 15.10
CA TYR A 163 16.55 0.04 14.23
C TYR A 163 17.14 -0.13 12.83
N TYR A 164 18.11 0.68 12.41
CA TYR A 164 18.74 0.51 11.10
C TYR A 164 19.74 -0.65 11.13
N MET A 165 19.23 -1.86 10.87
CA MET A 165 20.00 -3.10 10.93
C MET A 165 20.85 -3.34 9.69
N ALA A 166 20.70 -2.51 8.64
CA ALA A 166 21.53 -2.62 7.45
C ALA A 166 23.04 -2.37 7.71
N LYS A 167 23.40 -1.80 8.87
CA LYS A 167 24.79 -1.69 9.34
C LYS A 167 25.39 -3.01 9.83
N ASP A 168 24.56 -3.96 10.24
CA ASP A 168 25.01 -5.29 10.64
C ASP A 168 25.20 -6.16 9.38
N PRO A 169 26.42 -6.69 9.11
CA PRO A 169 26.67 -7.54 7.96
C PRO A 169 25.70 -8.71 7.84
N ALA A 170 25.29 -9.32 8.97
CA ALA A 170 24.37 -10.46 8.98
C ALA A 170 22.93 -10.07 8.58
N CYS A 171 22.52 -8.82 8.82
CA CYS A 171 21.16 -8.34 8.57
C CYS A 171 21.04 -7.50 7.28
N SER A 172 22.18 -7.02 6.75
CA SER A 172 22.26 -6.08 5.63
C SER A 172 21.59 -6.56 4.34
N ALA A 173 21.63 -7.87 4.07
CA ALA A 173 21.08 -8.47 2.85
C ALA A 173 19.58 -8.21 2.68
N CYS A 174 18.83 -8.14 3.78
CA CYS A 174 17.38 -7.89 3.77
C CYS A 174 17.07 -6.43 4.13
N HIS A 175 17.71 -5.90 5.17
CA HIS A 175 17.35 -4.59 5.74
C HIS A 175 17.67 -3.42 4.82
N THR A 176 18.71 -3.51 3.98
CA THR A 176 19.00 -2.48 2.96
C THR A 176 17.84 -2.28 1.98
N LEU A 177 17.02 -3.32 1.76
CA LEU A 177 15.88 -3.28 0.84
C LEU A 177 14.60 -2.70 1.48
N MET A 178 14.56 -2.54 2.81
CA MET A 178 13.34 -2.22 3.56
C MET A 178 13.50 -0.99 4.44
N ASP A 179 14.53 -0.95 5.28
CA ASP A 179 14.67 0.06 6.31
C ASP A 179 14.71 1.48 5.72
N PRO A 180 15.49 1.77 4.66
CA PRO A 180 15.49 3.11 4.07
C PRO A 180 14.11 3.56 3.59
N ILE A 181 13.33 2.66 2.99
CA ILE A 181 11.96 2.95 2.55
C ILE A 181 11.08 3.28 3.77
N GLY A 182 11.16 2.46 4.81
CA GLY A 182 10.42 2.64 6.05
C GLY A 182 10.73 3.94 6.77
N PHE A 183 12.02 4.27 6.90
CA PHE A 183 12.47 5.51 7.52
C PHE A 183 12.03 6.75 6.72
N GLY A 184 11.91 6.65 5.41
CA GLY A 184 11.31 7.69 4.57
C GLY A 184 9.88 8.06 4.95
N LEU A 185 9.16 7.19 5.67
CA LEU A 185 7.79 7.41 6.13
C LEU A 185 7.69 7.83 7.61
N GLU A 186 8.81 7.98 8.32
CA GLU A 186 8.80 8.16 9.78
C GLU A 186 8.33 9.54 10.26
N LYS A 187 8.16 10.51 9.36
CA LYS A 187 7.42 11.75 9.63
C LYS A 187 5.94 11.51 9.95
N TYR A 188 5.49 10.25 9.89
CA TYR A 188 4.17 9.84 10.32
C TYR A 188 4.27 8.76 11.38
N ASP A 189 3.57 8.96 12.48
CA ASP A 189 3.53 8.04 13.62
C ASP A 189 2.69 6.77 13.33
N PRO A 190 2.54 5.83 14.27
CA PRO A 190 1.77 4.61 14.09
C PRO A 190 0.26 4.82 13.83
N THR A 191 -0.25 6.03 14.04
CA THR A 191 -1.65 6.45 13.79
C THR A 191 -1.75 7.37 12.57
N GLY A 192 -0.67 7.48 11.78
CA GLY A 192 -0.61 8.35 10.61
C GLY A 192 -0.62 9.84 10.95
N LEU A 193 -0.40 10.25 12.20
CA LEU A 193 -0.23 11.65 12.60
C LEU A 193 1.16 12.14 12.22
N TYR A 194 1.23 13.37 11.70
CA TYR A 194 2.52 13.98 11.32
C TYR A 194 3.37 14.30 12.54
N ARG A 195 4.68 14.09 12.46
CA ARG A 195 5.66 14.39 13.50
C ARG A 195 7.01 14.80 12.91
N THR A 196 7.74 15.64 13.64
CA THR A 196 9.09 16.11 13.29
C THR A 196 10.18 15.57 14.22
N THR A 197 9.80 15.02 15.37
CA THR A 197 10.71 14.38 16.34
C THR A 197 10.10 13.09 16.85
N GLU A 198 10.93 12.26 17.48
CA GLU A 198 10.43 11.07 18.17
C GLU A 198 9.57 11.41 19.41
N PRO A 199 8.62 10.52 19.79
CA PRO A 199 7.77 10.74 20.96
C PRO A 199 8.61 10.90 22.23
N GLY A 200 8.47 12.05 22.90
CA GLY A 200 9.22 12.36 24.12
C GLY A 200 10.72 12.59 23.93
N ARG A 201 11.21 12.67 22.69
CA ARG A 201 12.63 12.81 22.35
C ARG A 201 12.85 13.96 21.36
N PRO A 202 12.77 15.22 21.81
CA PRO A 202 12.97 16.39 20.94
C PRO A 202 14.40 16.50 20.40
N ASP A 203 15.36 15.82 21.04
CA ASP A 203 16.75 15.64 20.61
C ASP A 203 16.88 14.70 19.40
N CYS A 204 15.82 13.99 19.03
CA CYS A 204 15.76 13.05 17.93
C CYS A 204 14.89 13.56 16.78
N PRO A 205 15.44 14.41 15.87
CA PRO A 205 14.70 14.90 14.71
C PRO A 205 14.49 13.80 13.67
N ILE A 206 13.39 13.90 12.94
CA ILE A 206 13.01 12.98 11.87
C ILE A 206 13.10 13.72 10.52
N ASP A 207 14.12 13.38 9.73
CA ASP A 207 14.38 13.99 8.43
C ASP A 207 13.37 13.55 7.33
N GLY A 208 12.74 12.38 7.51
CA GLY A 208 11.84 11.75 6.55
C GLY A 208 12.52 11.30 5.27
N GLN A 209 13.85 11.23 5.24
CA GLN A 209 14.62 10.84 4.07
C GLN A 209 14.59 9.33 3.92
N GLY A 210 14.18 8.86 2.76
CA GLY A 210 14.19 7.46 2.36
C GLY A 210 14.96 7.24 1.08
N ASP A 211 15.29 5.98 0.84
CA ASP A 211 15.84 5.51 -0.42
C ASP A 211 15.10 4.24 -0.81
N PHE A 212 14.72 4.14 -2.08
CA PHE A 212 14.27 2.89 -2.66
C PHE A 212 15.39 2.38 -3.56
N GLN A 213 16.12 1.38 -3.08
CA GLN A 213 17.22 0.79 -3.85
C GLN A 213 16.72 0.32 -5.23
N GLY A 214 17.27 0.93 -6.28
CA GLY A 214 16.89 0.70 -7.68
C GLY A 214 15.95 1.74 -8.29
N LEU A 215 15.35 2.63 -7.49
CA LEU A 215 14.49 3.72 -7.96
C LEU A 215 15.00 5.12 -7.55
N GLY A 216 15.58 5.25 -6.36
CA GLY A 216 16.24 6.48 -5.88
C GLY A 216 15.71 7.01 -4.55
N ALA A 217 16.23 8.16 -4.16
CA ALA A 217 15.89 8.85 -2.92
C ALA A 217 14.52 9.53 -2.99
N PHE A 218 13.87 9.67 -1.84
CA PHE A 218 12.58 10.35 -1.68
C PHE A 218 12.41 10.86 -0.24
N ASN A 219 11.52 11.84 -0.02
CA ASN A 219 11.14 12.32 1.29
C ASN A 219 9.62 12.20 1.52
N GLY A 220 9.23 11.30 2.42
CA GLY A 220 7.81 11.12 2.76
C GLY A 220 6.98 10.36 1.71
N PRO A 221 5.69 10.14 2.01
CA PRO A 221 4.80 9.32 1.20
C PRO A 221 4.48 9.94 -0.16
N GLY A 222 4.47 11.27 -0.29
CA GLY A 222 4.15 11.92 -1.56
C GLY A 222 5.24 11.75 -2.61
N GLU A 223 6.50 11.94 -2.25
CA GLU A 223 7.62 11.67 -3.16
C GLU A 223 7.75 10.17 -3.45
N LEU A 224 7.48 9.30 -2.47
CA LEU A 224 7.41 7.84 -2.71
C LEU A 224 6.30 7.49 -3.71
N ALA A 225 5.13 8.12 -3.62
CA ALA A 225 4.04 7.91 -4.56
C ALA A 225 4.44 8.35 -5.98
N GLN A 226 5.08 9.51 -6.11
CA GLN A 226 5.58 9.98 -7.41
C GLN A 226 6.63 9.02 -7.99
N LEU A 227 7.57 8.56 -7.16
CA LEU A 227 8.57 7.57 -7.55
C LEU A 227 7.92 6.26 -8.02
N ALA A 228 6.89 5.82 -7.29
CA ALA A 228 6.13 4.61 -7.60
C ALA A 228 5.42 4.71 -8.96
N VAL A 229 4.76 5.84 -9.24
CA VAL A 229 4.12 6.09 -10.54
C VAL A 229 5.15 6.13 -11.66
N THR A 230 6.23 6.90 -11.50
CA THR A 230 7.26 7.07 -12.54
C THR A 230 8.04 5.78 -12.83
N SER A 231 8.12 4.85 -11.88
CA SER A 231 8.86 3.59 -12.05
C SER A 231 8.25 2.65 -13.10
N GLY A 232 6.94 2.73 -13.36
CA GLY A 232 6.20 1.74 -14.17
C GLY A 232 6.09 0.34 -13.54
N LEU A 233 6.60 0.13 -12.32
CA LEU A 233 6.65 -1.19 -11.68
C LEU A 233 5.39 -1.53 -10.86
N VAL A 234 4.58 -0.52 -10.50
CA VAL A 234 3.41 -0.73 -9.65
C VAL A 234 2.22 -1.31 -10.43
N GLU A 235 1.99 -0.90 -11.67
CA GLU A 235 0.83 -1.39 -12.45
C GLU A 235 0.86 -2.91 -12.68
N PRO A 236 1.99 -3.53 -13.08
CA PRO A 236 2.07 -4.98 -13.14
C PRO A 236 1.75 -5.64 -11.80
N CYS A 237 2.21 -5.05 -10.68
CA CYS A 237 1.92 -5.58 -9.36
C CYS A 237 0.44 -5.48 -8.99
N VAL A 238 -0.25 -4.37 -9.33
CA VAL A 238 -1.71 -4.23 -9.16
C VAL A 238 -2.44 -5.39 -9.87
N ALA A 239 -2.05 -5.67 -11.12
CA ALA A 239 -2.65 -6.74 -11.90
C ALA A 239 -2.42 -8.12 -11.26
N SER A 240 -1.16 -8.42 -10.86
CA SER A 240 -0.83 -9.67 -10.17
C SER A 240 -1.59 -9.82 -8.84
N GLN A 241 -1.76 -8.76 -8.07
CA GLN A 241 -2.43 -8.81 -6.77
C GLN A 241 -3.93 -9.04 -6.93
N LEU A 242 -4.58 -8.39 -7.91
CA LEU A 242 -5.97 -8.66 -8.23
C LEU A 242 -6.16 -10.11 -8.71
N TYR A 243 -5.27 -10.60 -9.56
CA TYR A 243 -5.34 -11.96 -10.08
C TYR A 243 -5.17 -12.99 -8.95
N ARG A 244 -4.14 -12.86 -8.10
CA ARG A 244 -3.96 -13.69 -6.89
C ARG A 244 -5.21 -13.74 -6.03
N PHE A 245 -5.84 -12.58 -5.81
CA PHE A 245 -7.07 -12.49 -5.04
C PHE A 245 -8.23 -13.23 -5.73
N ALA A 246 -8.34 -13.13 -7.05
CA ALA A 246 -9.41 -13.75 -7.82
C ALA A 246 -9.26 -15.28 -7.93
N VAL A 247 -8.03 -15.78 -8.13
CA VAL A 247 -7.74 -17.22 -8.24
C VAL A 247 -7.53 -17.92 -6.90
N GLY A 248 -7.36 -17.16 -5.81
CA GLY A 248 -7.22 -17.71 -4.45
C GLY A 248 -5.87 -18.37 -4.17
N ARG A 249 -4.82 -18.00 -4.90
CA ARG A 249 -3.45 -18.53 -4.71
C ARG A 249 -2.40 -17.43 -4.81
N THR A 250 -1.31 -17.59 -4.07
CA THR A 250 -0.22 -16.62 -3.97
C THR A 250 0.82 -16.79 -5.06
N ASP A 251 1.14 -18.04 -5.40
CA ASP A 251 2.18 -18.37 -6.36
C ASP A 251 1.57 -18.38 -7.76
N LEU A 252 2.20 -17.62 -8.65
CA LEU A 252 1.86 -17.51 -10.06
C LEU A 252 2.99 -18.16 -10.87
N ASP A 253 2.62 -18.93 -11.89
CA ASP A 253 3.58 -19.59 -12.78
C ASP A 253 3.69 -18.86 -14.14
N ASP A 254 4.58 -19.33 -15.02
CA ASP A 254 4.81 -18.71 -16.34
C ASP A 254 3.53 -18.61 -17.20
N HIS A 255 2.57 -19.53 -17.00
CA HIS A 255 1.30 -19.48 -17.71
C HIS A 255 0.43 -18.33 -17.22
N ASP A 256 0.43 -18.07 -15.92
CA ASP A 256 -0.27 -16.91 -15.34
C ASP A 256 0.33 -15.60 -15.78
N ASP A 257 1.65 -15.52 -15.85
CA ASP A 257 2.35 -14.31 -16.30
C ASP A 257 1.98 -13.97 -17.75
N ALA A 258 1.85 -14.98 -18.62
CA ALA A 258 1.36 -14.79 -19.99
C ALA A 258 -0.10 -14.29 -20.02
N ILE A 259 -0.97 -14.84 -19.16
CA ILE A 259 -2.36 -14.38 -19.03
C ILE A 259 -2.39 -12.93 -18.53
N LEU A 260 -1.69 -12.63 -17.45
CA LEU A 260 -1.63 -11.31 -16.83
C LEU A 260 -1.10 -10.24 -17.80
N THR A 261 -0.08 -10.57 -18.58
CA THR A 261 0.46 -9.68 -19.61
C THR A 261 -0.63 -9.30 -20.62
N ARG A 262 -1.36 -10.29 -21.14
CA ARG A 262 -2.47 -10.05 -22.09
C ARG A 262 -3.61 -9.25 -21.44
N LEU A 263 -4.07 -9.66 -20.26
CA LEU A 263 -5.18 -9.01 -19.55
C LEU A 263 -4.85 -7.56 -19.18
N SER A 264 -3.60 -7.28 -18.78
CA SER A 264 -3.16 -5.92 -18.45
C SER A 264 -3.12 -5.04 -19.69
N ALA A 265 -2.69 -5.57 -20.83
CA ALA A 265 -2.73 -4.85 -22.11
C ALA A 265 -4.18 -4.54 -22.55
N GLU A 266 -5.12 -5.47 -22.39
CA GLU A 266 -6.55 -5.26 -22.67
C GLU A 266 -7.18 -4.23 -21.71
N ALA A 267 -6.70 -4.19 -20.47
CA ALA A 267 -7.19 -3.30 -19.43
C ALA A 267 -6.57 -1.90 -19.44
N ALA A 268 -5.54 -1.68 -20.26
CA ALA A 268 -4.91 -0.39 -20.43
C ALA A 268 -5.89 0.63 -21.02
N GLY A 269 -5.98 1.81 -20.38
CA GLY A 269 -6.72 2.96 -20.89
C GLY A 269 -5.79 4.12 -21.21
N ALA A 270 -6.39 5.28 -21.50
CA ALA A 270 -5.63 6.52 -21.53
C ALA A 270 -5.04 6.78 -20.13
N GLY A 271 -3.72 6.69 -20.01
CA GLY A 271 -3.00 6.97 -18.77
C GLY A 271 -2.73 5.80 -17.83
N GLY A 272 -3.06 4.54 -18.20
CA GLY A 272 -2.67 3.36 -17.42
C GLY A 272 -3.75 2.30 -17.20
N LEU A 273 -3.48 1.36 -16.30
CA LEU A 273 -4.33 0.21 -15.96
C LEU A 273 -5.64 0.64 -15.27
N GLN A 274 -6.78 0.34 -15.87
CA GLN A 274 -8.09 0.56 -15.25
C GLN A 274 -8.61 -0.73 -14.60
N LEU A 275 -8.85 -0.70 -13.29
CA LEU A 275 -9.16 -1.92 -12.53
C LEU A 275 -10.46 -2.61 -12.99
N GLN A 276 -11.51 -1.84 -13.34
CA GLN A 276 -12.77 -2.42 -13.85
C GLN A 276 -12.57 -3.16 -15.17
N LYS A 277 -11.74 -2.61 -16.07
CA LYS A 277 -11.41 -3.25 -17.35
C LYS A 277 -10.62 -4.54 -17.13
N LEU A 278 -9.70 -4.54 -16.16
CA LEU A 278 -8.95 -5.75 -15.80
C LEU A 278 -9.88 -6.84 -15.26
N ILE A 279 -10.85 -6.49 -14.41
CA ILE A 279 -11.87 -7.44 -13.93
C ILE A 279 -12.68 -7.98 -15.10
N LEU A 280 -13.15 -7.11 -16.00
CA LEU A 280 -13.94 -7.50 -17.16
C LEU A 280 -13.15 -8.44 -18.10
N ALA A 281 -11.90 -8.10 -18.39
CA ALA A 281 -11.00 -8.88 -19.22
C ALA A 281 -10.75 -10.26 -18.60
N TYR A 282 -10.46 -10.32 -17.29
CA TYR A 282 -10.24 -11.58 -16.59
C TYR A 282 -11.49 -12.47 -16.62
N VAL A 283 -12.64 -11.97 -16.17
CA VAL A 283 -13.88 -12.76 -16.07
C VAL A 283 -14.40 -13.21 -17.44
N SER A 284 -14.09 -12.46 -18.50
CA SER A 284 -14.43 -12.83 -19.88
C SER A 284 -13.40 -13.76 -20.53
N SER A 285 -12.27 -14.06 -19.88
CA SER A 285 -11.21 -14.88 -20.43
C SER A 285 -11.38 -16.38 -20.16
N ASN A 286 -10.72 -17.20 -20.98
CA ASN A 286 -10.68 -18.65 -20.76
C ASN A 286 -10.09 -19.05 -19.40
N ALA A 287 -9.20 -18.22 -18.83
CA ALA A 287 -8.61 -18.44 -17.51
C ALA A 287 -9.65 -18.38 -16.38
N PHE A 288 -10.78 -17.70 -16.60
CA PHE A 288 -11.92 -17.70 -15.68
C PHE A 288 -12.95 -18.77 -16.05
N LEU A 289 -13.25 -18.91 -17.34
CA LEU A 289 -14.34 -19.77 -17.83
C LEU A 289 -14.02 -21.27 -17.75
N TYR A 290 -12.74 -21.62 -17.79
CA TYR A 290 -12.30 -23.02 -17.80
C TYR A 290 -11.33 -23.27 -16.66
N ARG A 291 -11.52 -24.40 -15.97
CA ARG A 291 -10.55 -24.90 -15.01
C ARG A 291 -9.39 -25.52 -15.78
N ARG A 292 -8.15 -25.17 -15.41
CA ARG A 292 -6.96 -25.88 -15.88
C ARG A 292 -7.03 -27.32 -15.37
N GLU A 293 -6.97 -28.29 -16.27
CA GLU A 293 -6.64 -29.66 -15.85
C GLU A 293 -5.17 -29.64 -15.41
N GLU A 294 -4.95 -29.93 -14.13
CA GLU A 294 -3.60 -30.25 -13.64
C GLU A 294 -3.23 -31.57 -14.30
N ASN A 295 -2.50 -31.52 -15.41
CA ASN A 295 -1.89 -32.72 -15.96
C ASN A 295 -1.06 -33.35 -14.84
N GLN A 296 -1.49 -34.51 -14.39
CA GLN A 296 -0.72 -35.39 -13.51
C GLN A 296 0.63 -35.61 -14.20
N LEU A 297 1.69 -35.10 -13.59
CA LEU A 297 3.05 -35.54 -13.87
C LEU A 297 3.18 -37.03 -13.57
#